data_AF-A0A1Y0H6D6-F1
#
_entry.id   AF-A0A1Y0H6D6-F1
#
_cell.length_a   1.000
_cell.length_b   1.000
_cell.length_c   1.000
_cell.angle_alpha   90.00
_cell.angle_beta   90.00
_cell.angle_gamma   90.00
#
_symmetry.space_group_name_H-M   'P 1'
#
loop_
_entity.id
_entity.type
_entity.pdbx_description
1 polymer ?
#
loop_
_entity_poly.entity_id
_entity_poly.type
_entity_poly.pdbx_seq_one_letter_code
_entity_poly.pdbx_strand_id
1 'polypeptide(L)'
;MQLEQRLARLERQNRVLTGLVVALVMGVASVAMIGAGDGPKDIEVRTLSIRNDDGQLVGYMGACDKGSELVLFNKKSYTGLHLEATEDGGIITLNHPNENPALTLSANEATGKISAASPEKVSRGNWP
;
A
#
# COMPACT_ATOMS: atom_id res chain seq x y z
N MET A 1 51.35 9.38 51.05
CA MET A 1 50.61 10.54 50.50
C MET A 1 50.42 10.49 48.97
N GLN A 2 51.45 10.22 48.15
CA GLN A 2 51.29 10.19 46.68
C GLN A 2 50.40 9.04 46.14
N LEU A 3 50.36 7.90 46.84
CA LEU A 3 49.56 6.71 46.47
C LEU A 3 48.05 6.91 46.66
N GLU A 4 47.65 7.53 47.77
CA GLU A 4 46.24 7.79 48.08
C GLU A 4 45.61 8.80 47.11
N GLN A 5 46.38 9.83 46.72
CA GLN A 5 45.93 10.80 45.70
C GLN A 5 45.74 10.15 44.33
N ARG A 6 46.59 9.17 43.97
CA ARG A 6 46.42 8.39 42.72
C ARG A 6 45.20 7.47 42.80
N LEU A 7 44.98 6.82 43.95
CA LEU A 7 43.86 5.90 44.16
C LEU A 7 42.51 6.62 44.11
N ALA A 8 42.38 7.77 44.79
CA ALA A 8 41.18 8.61 44.75
C ALA A 8 40.88 9.15 43.33
N ARG A 9 41.93 9.44 42.55
CA ARG A 9 41.78 9.87 41.14
C ARG A 9 41.29 8.72 40.25
N LEU A 10 41.81 7.51 40.44
CA LEU A 10 41.39 6.32 39.73
C LEU A 10 39.95 5.92 40.07
N GLU A 11 39.54 5.99 41.33
CA GLU A 11 38.15 5.70 41.73
C GLU A 11 37.16 6.69 41.12
N ARG A 12 37.47 7.98 41.11
CA ARG A 12 36.63 8.99 40.44
C ARG A 12 36.51 8.72 38.94
N GLN A 13 37.62 8.42 38.27
CA GLN A 13 37.61 8.13 36.84
C GLN A 13 36.84 6.84 36.53
N ASN A 14 37.00 5.80 37.35
CA ASN A 14 36.28 4.54 37.20
C ASN A 14 34.78 4.73 37.41
N ARG A 15 34.36 5.54 38.40
CA ARG A 15 32.95 5.85 38.62
C ARG A 15 32.31 6.60 37.46
N VAL A 16 33.04 7.54 36.86
CA VAL A 16 32.61 8.27 35.66
C VAL A 16 32.53 7.35 34.44
N LEU A 17 33.56 6.54 34.20
CA LEU A 17 33.58 5.56 33.10
C LEU A 17 32.46 4.53 33.23
N THR A 18 32.23 4.02 34.44
CA THR A 18 31.12 3.09 34.72
C THR A 18 29.78 3.76 34.43
N GLY A 19 29.60 5.02 34.84
CA GLY A 19 28.39 5.78 34.53
C GLY A 19 28.17 5.97 33.02
N LEU A 20 29.24 6.28 32.28
CA LEU A 20 29.19 6.44 30.82
C LEU A 20 28.86 5.12 30.11
N VAL A 21 29.43 4.00 30.55
CA VAL A 21 29.14 2.67 29.99
C VAL A 21 27.69 2.29 30.25
N VAL A 22 27.17 2.51 31.46
CA VAL A 22 25.76 2.25 31.77
C VAL A 22 24.83 3.12 30.92
N ALA A 23 25.14 4.40 30.77
CA ALA A 23 24.36 5.31 29.94
C ALA A 23 24.37 4.87 28.46
N LEU A 24 25.53 4.42 27.96
CA LEU A 24 25.67 3.90 26.59
C LEU A 24 24.81 2.63 26.39
N VAL A 25 24.88 1.67 27.32
CA VAL A 25 24.11 0.41 27.24
C VAL A 25 22.60 0.69 27.27
N MET A 26 22.15 1.59 28.15
CA MET A 26 20.75 2.02 28.22
C MET A 26 20.30 2.75 26.94
N GLY A 27 21.17 3.59 26.37
CA GLY A 27 20.92 4.28 25.10
C GLY A 27 20.79 3.31 23.92
N VAL A 28 21.65 2.29 23.83
CA VAL A 28 21.57 1.28 22.77
C VAL A 28 20.31 0.41 22.93
N ALA A 29 19.99 0.00 24.16
CA ALA A 29 18.79 -0.80 24.44
C ALA A 29 17.50 -0.06 24.08
N SER A 30 17.43 1.24 24.31
CA SER A 30 16.24 2.05 23.98
C SER A 30 16.02 2.20 22.47
N VAL A 31 17.09 2.34 21.67
CA VAL A 31 16.97 2.37 20.20
C VAL A 31 16.52 1.02 19.64
N ALA A 32 17.04 -0.09 20.20
CA ALA A 32 16.65 -1.44 19.77
C ALA A 32 15.16 -1.74 19.98
N MET A 33 14.53 -1.16 21.01
CA MET A 33 13.10 -1.34 21.26
C MET A 33 12.19 -0.57 20.28
N ILE A 34 12.67 0.51 19.67
CA ILE A 34 11.89 1.31 18.71
C ILE A 34 11.80 0.59 17.35
N GLY A 35 12.79 -0.23 16.99
CA GLY A 35 12.80 -1.01 15.75
C GLY A 35 12.09 -2.38 15.82
N ALA A 36 11.62 -2.80 17.00
CA ALA A 36 11.02 -4.12 17.22
C ALA A 36 9.49 -4.12 17.19
N GLY A 37 8.86 -3.04 16.71
CA GLY A 37 7.42 -3.01 16.49
C GLY A 37 7.04 -3.79 15.23
N ASP A 38 5.98 -4.60 15.32
CA ASP A 38 5.24 -5.04 14.14
C ASP A 38 4.88 -3.78 13.34
N GLY A 39 5.32 -3.70 12.08
CA GLY A 39 4.90 -2.62 11.19
C GLY A 39 3.37 -2.55 11.06
N PRO A 40 2.82 -1.46 10.51
CA PRO A 40 1.39 -1.37 10.28
C PRO A 40 0.92 -2.59 9.48
N LYS A 41 -0.01 -3.36 10.07
CA LYS A 41 -0.60 -4.55 9.43
C LYS A 41 -1.61 -4.16 8.36
N ASP A 42 -2.21 -2.98 8.53
CA ASP A 42 -3.20 -2.41 7.65
C ASP A 42 -2.68 -1.08 7.07
N ILE A 43 -2.97 -0.85 5.79
CA ILE A 43 -2.68 0.40 5.09
C ILE A 43 -4.01 1.06 4.78
N GLU A 44 -4.34 2.14 5.49
CA GLU A 44 -5.52 2.95 5.24
C GLU A 44 -5.17 4.16 4.36
N VAL A 45 -5.63 4.13 3.12
CA VAL A 45 -5.47 5.21 2.16
C VAL A 45 -6.76 5.41 1.38
N ARG A 46 -7.06 6.68 1.02
CA ARG A 46 -8.20 6.98 0.15
C ARG A 46 -8.00 6.47 -1.27
N THR A 47 -6.76 6.49 -1.74
CA THR A 47 -6.38 6.08 -3.09
C THR A 47 -4.99 5.48 -3.07
N LEU A 48 -4.83 4.33 -3.72
CA LEU A 48 -3.56 3.68 -4.00
C LEU A 48 -3.36 3.65 -5.51
N SER A 49 -2.31 4.32 -5.98
CA SER A 49 -1.94 4.37 -7.39
C SER A 49 -0.85 3.34 -7.70
N ILE A 50 -1.00 2.63 -8.83
CA ILE A 50 -0.03 1.66 -9.32
C ILE A 50 0.69 2.28 -10.51
N ARG A 51 2.02 2.38 -10.43
CA ARG A 51 2.87 2.92 -11.51
C ARG A 51 3.87 1.86 -11.98
N ASN A 52 4.25 1.92 -13.24
CA ASN A 52 5.35 1.09 -13.77
C ASN A 52 6.73 1.72 -13.50
N ASP A 53 7.79 1.06 -13.95
CA ASP A 53 9.18 1.51 -13.78
C ASP A 53 9.47 2.86 -14.46
N ASP A 54 8.71 3.20 -15.51
CA ASP A 54 8.77 4.49 -16.20
C ASP A 54 7.98 5.60 -15.47
N GLY A 55 7.34 5.28 -14.34
CA GLY A 55 6.50 6.19 -13.56
C GLY A 55 5.09 6.43 -14.15
N GLN A 56 4.74 5.76 -15.26
CA GLN A 56 3.42 5.83 -15.86
C GLN A 56 2.38 5.15 -14.96
N LEU A 57 1.23 5.79 -14.80
CA LEU A 57 0.09 5.22 -14.07
C LEU A 57 -0.50 4.06 -14.88
N VAL A 58 -0.51 2.86 -14.30
CA VAL A 58 -1.04 1.63 -14.93
C VAL A 58 -2.33 1.14 -14.26
N GLY A 59 -2.69 1.72 -13.12
CA GLY A 59 -3.96 1.48 -12.47
C GLY A 59 -4.05 2.22 -11.15
N TYR A 60 -5.21 2.15 -10.52
CA TYR A 60 -5.42 2.64 -9.17
C TYR A 60 -6.59 1.92 -8.51
N MET A 61 -6.61 1.95 -7.19
CA MET A 61 -7.79 1.61 -6.40
C MET A 61 -8.10 2.73 -5.42
N GLY A 62 -9.36 2.94 -5.12
CA GLY A 62 -9.76 4.00 -4.20
C GLY A 62 -11.19 3.89 -3.74
N ALA A 63 -11.51 4.74 -2.76
CA ALA A 63 -12.86 4.92 -2.25
C ALA A 63 -13.31 6.38 -2.43
N CYS A 64 -14.57 6.55 -2.78
CA CYS A 64 -15.27 7.82 -2.87
C CYS A 64 -16.66 7.70 -2.22
N ASP A 65 -17.37 8.82 -2.12
CA ASP A 65 -18.68 8.87 -1.46
C ASP A 65 -19.74 7.97 -2.11
N LYS A 66 -19.52 7.56 -3.37
CA LYS A 66 -20.43 6.70 -4.14
C LYS A 66 -20.06 5.22 -4.13
N GLY A 67 -18.92 4.86 -3.53
CA GLY A 67 -18.42 3.49 -3.55
C GLY A 67 -16.90 3.38 -3.69
N SER A 68 -16.44 2.18 -4.02
CA SER A 68 -15.02 1.87 -4.20
C SER A 68 -14.74 1.32 -5.59
N GLU A 69 -13.58 1.62 -6.13
CA GLU A 69 -13.19 1.17 -7.46
C GLU A 69 -11.77 0.63 -7.53
N LEU A 70 -11.55 -0.26 -8.51
CA LEU A 70 -10.25 -0.68 -9.04
C LEU A 70 -10.26 -0.48 -10.54
N VAL A 71 -9.30 0.29 -11.04
CA VAL A 71 -9.14 0.58 -12.48
C VAL A 71 -7.76 0.13 -12.93
N LEU A 72 -7.70 -0.65 -14.01
CA LEU A 72 -6.45 -1.01 -14.69
C LEU A 72 -6.46 -0.44 -16.10
N PHE A 73 -5.37 0.24 -16.46
CA PHE A 73 -5.18 0.81 -17.78
C PHE A 73 -4.47 -0.17 -18.72
N ASN A 74 -4.75 -0.07 -20.01
CA ASN A 74 -3.98 -0.74 -21.03
C ASN A 74 -2.71 0.06 -21.38
N LYS A 75 -1.88 -0.47 -22.29
CA LYS A 75 -0.63 0.18 -22.72
C LYS A 75 -0.79 1.57 -23.34
N LYS A 76 -2.00 1.92 -23.78
CA LYS A 76 -2.36 3.24 -24.34
C LYS A 76 -2.96 4.18 -23.29
N SER A 77 -2.92 3.81 -22.01
CA SER A 77 -3.55 4.54 -20.89
C SER A 77 -5.07 4.61 -20.92
N TYR A 78 -5.74 3.80 -21.74
CA TYR A 78 -7.19 3.67 -21.71
C TYR A 78 -7.61 2.65 -20.65
N THR A 79 -8.76 2.86 -20.01
CA THR A 79 -9.32 1.90 -19.06
C THR A 79 -9.56 0.56 -19.74
N GLY A 80 -8.89 -0.50 -19.29
CA GLY A 80 -9.04 -1.87 -19.79
C GLY A 80 -9.93 -2.73 -18.89
N LEU A 81 -9.79 -2.58 -17.57
CA LEU A 81 -10.64 -3.22 -16.57
C LEU A 81 -11.07 -2.16 -15.55
N HIS A 82 -12.36 -2.19 -15.20
CA HIS A 82 -12.93 -1.38 -14.12
C HIS A 82 -13.80 -2.28 -13.25
N LEU A 83 -13.48 -2.36 -11.96
CA LEU A 83 -14.32 -2.93 -10.93
C LEU A 83 -14.85 -1.79 -10.08
N GLU A 84 -16.15 -1.76 -9.84
CA GLU A 84 -16.80 -0.76 -9.01
C GLU A 84 -17.76 -1.47 -8.06
N ALA A 85 -17.73 -1.10 -6.78
CA ALA A 85 -18.77 -1.43 -5.82
C ALA A 85 -19.63 -0.18 -5.62
N THR A 86 -20.93 -0.32 -5.82
CA THR A 86 -21.93 0.74 -5.71
C THR A 86 -22.91 0.41 -4.57
N GLU A 87 -23.82 1.34 -4.26
CA GLU A 87 -24.89 1.09 -3.28
C GLU A 87 -25.85 -0.04 -3.68
N ASP A 88 -25.94 -0.36 -4.97
CA ASP A 88 -26.87 -1.36 -5.51
C ASP A 88 -26.20 -2.73 -5.81
N GLY A 89 -24.89 -2.84 -5.57
CA GLY A 89 -24.10 -4.04 -5.80
C GLY A 89 -22.72 -3.76 -6.39
N GLY A 90 -22.35 -4.51 -7.44
CA GLY A 90 -21.02 -4.42 -8.04
C GLY A 90 -21.05 -4.51 -9.54
N ILE A 91 -20.17 -3.76 -10.21
CA ILE A 91 -20.02 -3.70 -11.66
C ILE A 91 -18.59 -4.09 -12.03
N ILE A 92 -18.47 -4.93 -13.04
CA ILE A 92 -17.21 -5.30 -13.68
C ILE A 92 -17.31 -4.94 -15.15
N THR A 93 -16.45 -4.05 -15.63
CA THR A 93 -16.39 -3.65 -17.03
C THR A 93 -15.03 -4.02 -17.60
N LEU A 94 -15.05 -4.80 -18.69
CA LEU A 94 -13.91 -5.02 -19.56
C LEU A 94 -14.08 -4.17 -20.80
N ASN A 95 -13.08 -3.37 -21.12
CA ASN A 95 -13.10 -2.45 -22.26
C ASN A 95 -12.16 -2.92 -23.37
N HIS A 96 -12.55 -2.60 -24.59
CA HIS A 96 -11.67 -2.68 -25.75
C HIS A 96 -10.53 -1.66 -25.66
N PRO A 97 -9.47 -1.83 -26.48
CA PRO A 97 -8.37 -0.86 -26.58
C PRO A 97 -8.77 0.56 -27.03
N ASN A 98 -10.05 0.82 -27.28
CA ASN A 98 -10.64 2.10 -27.68
C ASN A 98 -11.71 2.60 -26.70
N GLU A 99 -11.69 2.14 -25.44
CA GLU A 99 -12.63 2.49 -24.35
C GLU A 99 -14.07 1.99 -24.51
N ASN A 100 -14.41 1.32 -25.60
CA ASN A 100 -15.74 0.74 -25.74
C ASN A 100 -15.89 -0.49 -24.82
N PRO A 101 -16.98 -0.61 -24.04
CA PRO A 101 -17.23 -1.79 -23.24
C PRO A 101 -17.31 -3.04 -24.13
N ALA A 102 -16.44 -4.01 -23.86
CA ALA A 102 -16.49 -5.34 -24.47
C ALA A 102 -17.48 -6.25 -23.72
N LEU A 103 -17.45 -6.15 -22.38
CA LEU A 103 -18.30 -6.92 -21.47
C LEU A 103 -18.55 -6.12 -20.20
N THR A 104 -19.81 -6.07 -19.75
CA THR A 104 -20.19 -5.54 -18.45
C THR A 104 -20.94 -6.61 -17.67
N LEU A 105 -20.46 -6.94 -16.48
CA LEU A 105 -21.16 -7.77 -15.50
C LEU A 105 -21.68 -6.84 -14.41
N SER A 106 -22.94 -7.00 -14.02
CA SER A 106 -23.55 -6.26 -12.91
C SER A 106 -24.24 -7.23 -11.97
N ALA A 107 -23.96 -7.09 -10.68
CA ALA A 107 -24.68 -7.75 -9.61
C ALA A 107 -25.69 -6.78 -9.02
N ASN A 108 -26.93 -7.24 -8.84
CA ASN A 108 -27.96 -6.49 -8.16
C ASN A 108 -28.21 -7.13 -6.78
N GLU A 109 -27.89 -6.39 -5.72
CA GLU A 109 -27.97 -6.92 -4.35
C GLU A 109 -29.41 -7.25 -3.95
N ALA A 110 -30.38 -6.40 -4.29
CA ALA A 110 -31.79 -6.58 -3.93
C ALA A 110 -32.40 -7.87 -4.50
N THR A 111 -31.92 -8.34 -5.65
CA THR A 111 -32.45 -9.53 -6.33
C THR A 111 -31.50 -10.73 -6.29
N GLY A 112 -30.24 -10.55 -5.88
CA GLY A 112 -29.19 -11.57 -5.95
C GLY A 112 -28.85 -12.01 -7.38
N LYS A 113 -29.24 -11.24 -8.40
CA LYS A 113 -29.04 -11.59 -9.81
C LYS A 113 -27.76 -10.98 -10.36
N ILE A 114 -27.12 -11.72 -11.26
CA ILE A 114 -26.02 -11.23 -12.08
C ILE A 114 -26.52 -11.09 -13.52
N SER A 115 -26.27 -9.93 -14.13
CA SER A 115 -26.55 -9.65 -15.54
C SER A 115 -25.24 -9.45 -16.29
N ALA A 116 -25.14 -10.02 -17.48
CA ALA A 116 -24.02 -9.82 -18.39
C ALA A 116 -24.52 -9.13 -19.66
N ALA A 117 -23.90 -8.02 -20.03
CA ALA A 117 -24.17 -7.30 -21.26
C ALA A 117 -22.88 -7.20 -22.09
N SER A 118 -23.00 -7.48 -23.38
CA SER A 118 -21.95 -7.23 -24.37
C SER A 118 -22.62 -6.54 -25.57
N PRO A 119 -22.08 -5.43 -26.07
CA PRO A 119 -22.63 -4.81 -27.27
C PRO A 119 -22.48 -5.80 -28.44
N GLU A 120 -23.62 -6.16 -29.05
CA GLU A 120 -23.66 -7.13 -30.14
C GLU A 120 -22.84 -6.64 -31.35
N LYS A 121 -22.00 -7.55 -31.87
CA LYS A 121 -21.01 -7.42 -32.97
C LYS A 121 -19.69 -6.73 -32.62
N VAL A 122 -18.79 -7.52 -32.05
CA VAL A 122 -17.35 -7.34 -32.24
C VAL A 122 -16.91 -8.30 -33.34
N SER A 123 -16.62 -7.78 -34.53
CA SER A 123 -15.89 -8.54 -35.55
C SER A 123 -14.62 -9.06 -34.89
N ARG A 124 -14.36 -10.36 -34.97
CA ARG A 124 -13.12 -10.99 -34.51
C ARG A 124 -11.92 -10.34 -35.20
N GLY A 125 -11.43 -9.23 -34.66
CA GLY A 125 -10.13 -8.69 -34.99
C GLY A 125 -9.08 -9.57 -34.33
N ASN A 126 -8.08 -10.00 -35.09
CA ASN A 126 -7.00 -10.85 -34.62
C ASN A 126 -6.40 -10.29 -33.33
N TRP A 127 -6.53 -11.07 -32.27
CA TRP A 127 -5.75 -10.90 -31.06
C TRP A 127 -4.31 -11.33 -31.38
N PRO A 128 -3.29 -10.57 -30.93
CA PRO A 128 -1.89 -11.00 -31.02
C PRO A 128 -1.63 -12.24 -30.16
#